data_AF-A0A7S1Y2E4-F1
#
_entry.id   AF-A0A7S1Y2E4-F1
#
_cell.length_a   1.000
_cell.length_b   1.000
_cell.length_c   1.000
_cell.angle_alpha   90.00
_cell.angle_beta   90.00
_cell.angle_gamma   90.00
#
_symmetry.space_group_name_H-M   'P 1'
#
loop_
_entity.id
_entity.type
_entity.pdbx_description
1 polymer ?
#
loop_
_entity_poly.entity_id
_entity_poly.type
_entity_poly.pdbx_seq_one_letter_code
_entity_poly.pdbx_strand_id
1 'polypeptide(L)'
;YVVVDTSGSMAENNRIGLVQSALVGLIDSLAPTDRLGLVEFATGAEIFTPDVDGRSGKDHLLQMTTSGKALAKAALNNLDIGGETNMRSGLETALTYMKRVRDNLSSTFCHSALLFITDGRDSSIETGRISKQA
;
A
#
# COMPACT_ATOMS: atom_id res chain seq x y z
N TYR A 1 3.81 -6.02 -1.01
CA TYR A 1 2.98 -4.82 -1.19
C TYR A 1 3.10 -3.94 0.03
N VAL A 2 3.15 -2.63 -0.17
CA VAL A 2 3.01 -1.64 0.91
C VAL A 2 1.62 -1.03 0.77
N VAL A 3 0.89 -0.99 1.88
CA VAL A 3 -0.47 -0.47 1.97
C VAL A 3 -0.42 0.75 2.87
N VAL A 4 -0.74 1.91 2.31
CA VAL A 4 -0.55 3.22 2.95
C VAL A 4 -1.91 3.83 3.22
N ASP A 5 -2.16 4.15 4.48
CA ASP A 5 -3.29 4.97 4.89
C ASP A 5 -3.11 6.39 4.36
N THR A 6 -4.11 6.88 3.65
CA THR A 6 -4.20 8.26 3.15
C THR A 6 -5.47 8.96 3.64
N SER A 7 -6.08 8.45 4.71
CA SER A 7 -7.23 9.09 5.35
C SER A 7 -6.88 10.48 5.89
N GLY A 8 -7.90 11.31 6.16
CA GLY A 8 -7.70 12.71 6.55
C GLY A 8 -6.81 12.91 7.78
N SER A 9 -6.77 11.95 8.73
CA SER A 9 -5.89 12.01 9.91
C SER A 9 -4.40 12.00 9.54
N MET A 10 -4.04 11.42 8.40
CA MET A 10 -2.66 11.34 7.93
C MET A 10 -2.07 12.70 7.53
N ALA A 11 -2.92 13.72 7.30
CA ALA A 11 -2.48 15.10 7.10
C ALA A 11 -2.02 15.77 8.42
N GLU A 12 -2.50 15.29 9.56
CA GLU A 12 -2.18 15.89 10.86
C GLU A 12 -0.70 15.72 11.19
N ASN A 13 -0.06 16.77 11.72
CA ASN A 13 1.32 16.73 12.20
C ASN A 13 2.33 16.13 11.20
N ASN A 14 2.05 16.25 9.89
CA ASN A 14 2.90 15.71 8.83
C ASN A 14 3.12 14.18 8.92
N ARG A 15 2.13 13.40 9.41
CA ARG A 15 2.23 11.93 9.49
C ARG A 15 2.53 11.31 8.13
N ILE A 16 1.83 11.74 7.08
CA ILE A 16 2.08 11.29 5.71
C ILE A 16 3.51 11.56 5.24
N GLY A 17 4.09 12.71 5.58
CA GLY A 17 5.47 13.05 5.21
C GLY A 17 6.49 12.17 5.92
N LEU A 18 6.21 11.74 7.15
CA LEU A 18 7.01 10.73 7.86
C LEU A 18 6.92 9.37 7.16
N VAL A 19 5.71 8.96 6.74
CA VAL A 19 5.51 7.72 5.99
C VAL A 19 6.25 7.75 4.66
N GLN A 20 6.10 8.83 3.88
CA GLN A 20 6.84 9.02 2.63
C GLN A 20 8.35 8.92 2.85
N SER A 21 8.89 9.60 3.87
CA SER A 21 10.32 9.57 4.19
C SER A 21 10.81 8.16 4.55
N ALA A 22 10.04 7.42 5.37
CA ALA A 22 10.36 6.05 5.74
C ALA A 22 10.31 5.11 4.53
N LEU A 23 9.30 5.27 3.66
CA LEU A 23 9.15 4.46 2.45
C LEU A 23 10.21 4.77 1.39
N VAL A 24 10.68 6.02 1.28
CA VAL A 24 11.85 6.35 0.46
C VAL A 24 13.08 5.57 0.94
N GLY A 25 13.32 5.54 2.26
CA GLY A 25 14.40 4.74 2.85
C GLY A 25 14.26 3.24 2.57
N LEU A 26 13.05 2.70 2.70
CA LEU A 26 12.74 1.32 2.31
C LEU A 26 13.06 1.07 0.84
N ILE A 27 12.53 1.88 -0.08
CA ILE A 27 12.76 1.76 -1.53
C ILE A 27 14.26 1.80 -1.85
N ASP A 28 15.01 2.67 -1.18
CA ASP A 28 16.46 2.76 -1.38
C ASP A 28 17.19 1.49 -0.96
N SER A 29 16.73 0.81 0.09
CA SER A 29 17.30 -0.45 0.57
C SER A 29 16.99 -1.68 -0.29
N LEU A 30 15.94 -1.65 -1.13
CA LEU A 30 15.52 -2.81 -1.93
C LEU A 30 16.54 -3.15 -3.02
N ALA A 31 16.76 -4.43 -3.30
CA ALA A 31 17.66 -4.90 -4.35
C ALA A 31 16.97 -4.84 -5.73
N PRO A 32 17.73 -4.77 -6.85
CA PRO A 32 17.14 -4.76 -8.20
C PRO A 32 16.31 -5.99 -8.58
N THR A 33 16.44 -7.10 -7.83
CA THR A 33 15.63 -8.31 -7.99
C THR A 33 14.30 -8.25 -7.23
N ASP A 34 14.18 -7.33 -6.27
CA ASP A 34 12.97 -7.15 -5.49
C ASP A 34 11.86 -6.47 -6.30
N ARG A 35 10.63 -6.71 -5.87
CA ARG A 35 9.43 -6.15 -6.49
C ARG A 35 8.56 -5.46 -5.46
N LEU A 36 8.02 -4.30 -5.83
CA LEU A 36 7.21 -3.47 -4.96
C LEU A 36 5.91 -3.10 -5.66
N GLY A 37 4.80 -3.27 -4.94
CA GLY A 37 3.49 -2.72 -5.29
C GLY A 37 3.04 -1.81 -4.16
N LEU A 38 2.44 -0.68 -4.49
CA LEU A 38 1.97 0.32 -3.54
C LEU A 38 0.45 0.45 -3.67
N VAL A 39 -0.24 0.30 -2.55
CA VAL A 39 -1.69 0.48 -2.42
C VAL A 39 -1.92 1.65 -1.49
N GLU A 40 -2.78 2.57 -1.87
CA GLU A 40 -3.28 3.61 -0.98
C GLU A 40 -4.72 3.27 -0.57
N PHE A 41 -5.08 3.66 0.65
CA PHE A 41 -6.45 3.51 1.11
C PHE A 41 -6.89 4.69 1.97
N ALA A 42 -8.13 5.10 1.75
CA ALA A 42 -8.89 6.02 2.57
C ALA A 42 -10.34 5.50 2.64
N THR A 43 -11.31 6.19 2.03
CA THR A 43 -12.69 5.69 1.92
C THR A 43 -12.78 4.42 1.07
N GLY A 44 -11.96 4.34 0.03
CA GLY A 44 -11.73 3.15 -0.79
C GLY A 44 -10.23 2.84 -0.86
N ALA A 45 -9.84 1.86 -1.68
CA ALA A 45 -8.44 1.52 -1.86
C ALA A 45 -8.12 1.23 -3.32
N GLU A 46 -6.96 1.72 -3.78
CA GLU A 46 -6.49 1.51 -5.14
C GLU A 46 -4.99 1.29 -5.20
N ILE A 47 -4.55 0.70 -6.32
CA ILE A 47 -3.13 0.48 -6.58
C ILE A 47 -2.62 1.66 -7.42
N PHE A 48 -1.60 2.34 -6.94
CA PHE A 48 -1.13 3.59 -7.56
C PHE A 48 0.30 3.47 -8.10
N THR A 49 0.89 2.28 -8.06
CA THR A 49 2.14 2.02 -8.80
C THR A 49 1.88 2.11 -10.31
N PRO A 50 2.65 2.94 -11.04
CA PRO A 50 2.46 3.11 -12.47
C PRO A 50 2.81 1.82 -13.24
N ASP A 51 2.04 1.53 -14.29
CA ASP A 51 2.29 0.40 -15.19
C ASP A 51 3.30 0.82 -16.27
N VAL A 52 4.57 0.51 -16.05
CA VAL A 52 5.69 1.09 -16.82
C VAL A 52 6.54 0.07 -17.58
N ASP A 53 6.50 -1.21 -17.22
CA ASP A 53 7.47 -2.16 -17.75
C ASP A 53 6.90 -3.10 -18.82
N GLY A 54 5.60 -3.01 -19.15
CA GLY A 54 4.88 -3.97 -20.02
C GLY A 54 4.86 -5.42 -19.49
N ARG A 55 5.67 -5.70 -18.46
CA ARG A 55 5.77 -6.89 -17.61
C ARG A 55 5.14 -6.66 -16.23
N SER A 56 4.84 -5.40 -15.87
CA SER A 56 4.02 -5.04 -14.69
C SER A 56 2.53 -5.39 -14.88
N GLY A 57 2.20 -6.07 -15.98
CA GLY A 57 0.87 -6.47 -16.38
C GLY A 57 0.06 -7.05 -15.24
N LYS A 58 -1.15 -6.51 -15.05
CA LYS A 58 -2.22 -6.92 -14.11
C LYS A 58 -1.87 -7.03 -12.62
N ASP A 59 -0.60 -7.13 -12.29
CA ASP A 59 -0.06 -7.43 -10.97
C ASP A 59 0.50 -6.17 -10.31
N HIS A 60 0.76 -5.10 -11.07
CA HIS A 60 1.15 -3.77 -10.56
C HIS A 60 2.37 -3.84 -9.62
N LEU A 61 3.38 -4.59 -10.04
CA LEU A 61 4.67 -4.68 -9.35
C LEU A 61 5.73 -3.99 -10.19
N LEU A 62 6.43 -3.04 -9.57
CA LEU A 62 7.64 -2.43 -10.10
C LEU A 62 8.84 -3.29 -9.71
N GLN A 63 9.74 -3.53 -10.66
CA GLN A 63 11.04 -4.10 -10.32
C GLN A 63 11.95 -3.00 -9.77
N MET A 64 12.61 -3.22 -8.63
CA MET A 64 13.38 -2.19 -7.91
C MET A 64 14.76 -1.88 -8.52
N THR A 65 14.81 -1.83 -9.85
CA THR A 65 15.90 -1.22 -10.63
C THR A 65 15.97 0.29 -10.36
N THR A 66 17.01 0.98 -10.84
CA THR A 66 17.13 2.44 -10.71
C THR A 66 15.87 3.18 -11.19
N SER A 67 15.33 2.80 -12.35
CA SER A 67 14.11 3.40 -12.90
C SER A 67 12.87 3.05 -12.07
N GLY A 68 12.72 1.78 -11.64
CA GLY A 68 11.58 1.37 -10.83
C GLY A 68 11.56 2.01 -9.44
N LYS A 69 12.74 2.21 -8.82
CA LYS A 69 12.86 2.99 -7.58
C LYS A 69 12.45 4.45 -7.79
N ALA A 70 12.90 5.08 -8.87
CA ALA A 70 12.52 6.46 -9.18
C ALA A 70 11.00 6.60 -9.36
N LEU A 71 10.38 5.66 -10.07
CA LEU A 71 8.93 5.61 -10.27
C LEU A 71 8.16 5.35 -8.97
N ALA A 72 8.63 4.44 -8.12
CA ALA A 72 8.02 4.19 -6.82
C ALA A 72 8.07 5.44 -5.92
N LYS A 73 9.19 6.16 -5.90
CA LYS A 73 9.32 7.41 -5.16
C LYS A 73 8.43 8.52 -5.73
N ALA A 74 8.34 8.62 -7.05
CA ALA A 74 7.44 9.57 -7.71
C ALA A 74 5.97 9.27 -7.36
N ALA A 75 5.58 7.99 -7.32
CA ALA A 75 4.26 7.58 -6.91
C ALA A 75 3.95 8.00 -5.46
N LEU A 76 4.89 7.85 -4.53
CA LEU A 76 4.71 8.28 -3.13
C LEU A 76 4.46 9.80 -3.01
N ASN A 77 5.03 10.62 -3.88
CA ASN A 77 4.82 12.07 -3.86
C ASN A 77 3.44 12.50 -4.35
N ASN A 78 2.69 11.59 -4.98
CA ASN A 78 1.37 11.85 -5.56
C ASN A 78 0.21 11.27 -4.73
N LEU A 79 0.47 10.81 -3.50
CA LEU A 79 -0.57 10.29 -2.61
C LEU A 79 -1.64 11.37 -2.35
N ASP A 80 -2.91 11.00 -2.52
CA ASP A 80 -4.04 11.90 -2.25
C ASP A 80 -4.56 11.66 -0.83
N ILE A 81 -4.57 12.72 -0.02
CA ILE A 81 -4.89 12.63 1.40
C ILE A 81 -6.29 13.18 1.64
N GLY A 82 -7.16 12.35 2.20
CA GLY A 82 -8.51 12.75 2.56
C GLY A 82 -9.42 11.56 2.77
N GLY A 83 -10.68 11.81 3.10
CA GLY A 83 -11.67 10.77 3.30
C GLY A 83 -11.55 10.02 4.64
N GLU A 84 -12.26 8.90 4.72
CA GLU A 84 -12.36 8.03 5.90
C GLU A 84 -11.21 7.01 5.97
N THR A 85 -11.19 6.15 7.00
CA THR A 85 -10.17 5.11 7.19
C THR A 85 -10.77 3.72 7.00
N ASN A 86 -10.86 3.25 5.75
CA ASN A 86 -11.40 1.93 5.40
C ASN A 86 -10.29 0.87 5.29
N MET A 87 -9.86 0.34 6.44
CA MET A 87 -8.78 -0.64 6.50
C MET A 87 -9.12 -1.94 5.77
N ARG A 88 -10.39 -2.36 5.80
CA ARG A 88 -10.86 -3.55 5.07
C ARG A 88 -10.59 -3.41 3.59
N SER A 89 -10.96 -2.28 2.98
CA SER A 89 -10.73 -2.05 1.56
C SER A 89 -9.24 -2.09 1.21
N GLY A 90 -8.38 -1.45 2.02
CA GLY A 90 -6.92 -1.50 1.83
C GLY A 90 -6.36 -2.92 1.84
N LEU A 91 -6.76 -3.72 2.84
CA LEU A 91 -6.30 -5.11 2.98
C LEU A 91 -6.86 -6.01 1.87
N GLU A 92 -8.15 -5.92 1.54
CA GLU A 92 -8.77 -6.71 0.48
C GLU A 92 -8.13 -6.43 -0.88
N THR A 93 -7.88 -5.17 -1.21
CA THR A 93 -7.19 -4.76 -2.43
C THR A 93 -5.79 -5.36 -2.50
N ALA A 94 -4.97 -5.17 -1.46
CA ALA A 94 -3.60 -5.68 -1.44
C ALA A 94 -3.55 -7.22 -1.49
N LEU A 95 -4.40 -7.92 -0.73
CA LEU A 95 -4.48 -9.37 -0.74
C LEU A 95 -4.98 -9.92 -2.08
N THR A 96 -5.87 -9.21 -2.77
CA THR A 96 -6.33 -9.58 -4.11
C THR A 96 -5.18 -9.55 -5.10
N TYR A 97 -4.35 -8.50 -5.09
CA TYR A 97 -3.17 -8.42 -5.95
C TYR A 97 -2.10 -9.44 -5.58
N MET A 98 -1.84 -9.66 -4.28
CA MET A 98 -0.93 -10.71 -3.82
C MET A 98 -1.34 -12.11 -4.29
N LYS A 99 -2.66 -12.42 -4.23
CA LYS A 99 -3.19 -13.69 -4.74
C LYS A 99 -2.94 -13.83 -6.25
N ARG A 100 -3.21 -12.79 -7.04
CA ARG A 100 -2.94 -12.79 -8.49
C ARG A 100 -1.48 -13.07 -8.80
N VAL A 101 -0.56 -12.36 -8.14
CA VAL A 101 0.89 -12.56 -8.29
C VAL A 101 1.26 -14.01 -7.99
N ARG A 102 0.78 -14.57 -6.87
CA ARG A 102 1.05 -15.96 -6.51
C ARG A 102 0.51 -16.94 -7.55
N ASP A 103 -0.71 -16.71 -8.05
CA ASP A 103 -1.39 -17.61 -8.97
C ASP A 103 -0.79 -17.51 -10.40
N ASN A 104 -0.20 -16.36 -10.77
CA ASN A 104 0.45 -16.12 -12.06
C ASN A 104 1.94 -16.52 -12.10
N LEU A 105 2.64 -16.55 -10.95
CA LEU A 105 4.05 -16.91 -10.87
C LEU A 105 4.21 -18.42 -10.66
N SER A 106 4.49 -19.16 -11.74
CA SER A 106 4.61 -20.62 -11.72
C SER A 106 5.80 -21.20 -10.95
N SER A 107 6.76 -20.41 -10.44
CA SER A 107 7.90 -20.93 -9.66
C SER A 107 8.89 -19.83 -9.26
N THR A 108 8.61 -19.03 -8.23
CA THR A 108 9.67 -18.18 -7.67
C THR A 108 9.58 -18.15 -6.15
N PHE A 109 10.61 -18.70 -5.51
CA PHE A 109 10.85 -18.69 -4.06
C PHE A 109 11.17 -17.27 -3.53
N CYS A 110 10.42 -16.25 -3.96
CA CYS A 110 10.52 -14.91 -3.40
C CYS A 110 9.64 -14.82 -2.17
N HIS A 111 10.24 -14.38 -1.05
CA HIS A 111 9.50 -14.04 0.15
C HIS A 111 8.49 -12.95 -0.18
N SER A 112 7.23 -13.19 0.13
CA SER A 112 6.14 -12.24 -0.07
C SER A 112 5.78 -11.60 1.26
N ALA A 113 5.81 -10.27 1.31
CA ALA A 113 5.43 -9.50 2.49
C ALA A 113 4.38 -8.44 2.14
N LEU A 114 3.50 -8.19 3.11
CA LEU A 114 2.57 -7.07 3.11
C LEU A 114 2.94 -6.18 4.30
N LEU A 115 3.26 -4.91 4.02
CA LEU A 115 3.49 -3.90 5.05
C LEU A 115 2.27 -2.97 5.05
N PHE A 116 1.59 -2.87 6.18
CA PHE A 116 0.42 -2.01 6.35
C PHE A 116 0.75 -0.87 7.30
N ILE A 117 0.49 0.38 6.90
CA ILE A 117 0.86 1.59 7.64
C ILE A 117 -0.39 2.44 7.82
N THR A 118 -0.74 2.76 9.06
CA THR A 118 -1.91 3.57 9.45
C THR A 118 -1.64 4.32 10.76
N ASP A 119 -2.29 5.46 10.96
CA ASP A 119 -2.29 6.21 12.23
C ASP A 119 -3.57 6.02 13.06
N GLY A 120 -4.58 5.35 12.50
CA GLY A 120 -5.96 5.45 12.95
C GLY A 120 -6.61 4.14 13.40
N ARG A 121 -7.88 4.23 13.75
CA ARG A 121 -8.79 3.10 13.96
C ARG A 121 -9.73 3.03 12.76
N ASP A 122 -10.05 1.82 12.33
CA ASP A 122 -10.97 1.60 11.23
C ASP A 122 -12.31 2.30 11.49
N SER A 123 -12.65 3.30 10.68
CA SER A 123 -13.89 4.06 10.82
C SER A 123 -15.10 3.30 10.28
N SER A 124 -14.88 2.18 9.56
CA SER A 124 -15.95 1.30 9.06
C SER A 124 -16.52 0.35 10.12
N ILE A 125 -15.91 0.33 11.32
CA ILE A 125 -16.42 -0.44 12.45
C ILE A 125 -17.36 0.46 13.26
N GLU A 126 -18.68 0.27 13.11
CA GLU A 126 -19.63 0.71 14.13
C GLU A 126 -19.16 0.15 15.48
N THR A 127 -18.80 1.03 16.41
CA THR A 127 -18.57 0.64 17.80
C THR A 127 -19.89 0.09 18.36
N GLY A 128 -20.08 -1.22 18.26
CA GLY A 128 -21.11 -1.93 18.99
C GLY A 128 -20.89 -1.69 20.48
N ARG A 129 -21.64 -0.77 21.08
CA ARG A 129 -21.79 -0.74 22.55
C ARG A 129 -22.41 -2.09 22.93
N ILE A 130 -21.64 -2.94 23.59
CA ILE A 130 -22.22 -4.04 24.35
C ILE A 130 -22.94 -3.38 25.54
N SER A 131 -24.24 -3.12 25.40
CA SER A 131 -25.09 -2.84 26.54
C SER A 131 -25.27 -4.15 27.30
N LYS A 132 -24.77 -4.21 28.54
CA LYS A 132 -25.26 -5.21 29.48
C LYS A 132 -26.73 -4.88 29.72
N GLN A 133 -27.64 -5.72 29.23
CA GLN A 133 -28.99 -5.73 29.75
C GLN A 133 -28.90 -6.12 31.23
N ALA A 134 -29.43 -5.25 32.08
CA ALA A 134 -29.60 -5.46 33.52
C ALA A 134 -30.89 -6.25 33.78
#